data_AF-A0A2V2RYF5-F1
#
_entry.id   AF-A0A2V2RYF5-F1
#
_cell.length_a   1.000
_cell.length_b   1.000
_cell.length_c   1.000
_cell.angle_alpha   90.00
_cell.angle_beta   90.00
_cell.angle_gamma   90.00
#
_symmetry.space_group_name_H-M   'P 1'
#
loop_
_entity.id
_entity.type
_entity.pdbx_description
1 polymer ?
#
loop_
_entity_poly.entity_id
_entity_poly.type
_entity_poly.pdbx_seq_one_letter_code
_entity_poly.pdbx_strand_id
1 'polypeptide(L)'
;MDSLLRTLKALSEPTRLRILFLLQEEELTVAELQEILGMGQSRISANLALLHREALVTQRRVGKNVFYSAAKAQIEILGLLLKEIVKELPEVERDKSALMLVLRKRKDKATEYFDKL
;
A
#
# COMPACT_ATOMS: atom_id res chain seq x y z
N MET A 1 15.49 -19.35 -4.91
CA MET A 1 14.06 -19.73 -4.82
C MET A 1 13.51 -19.06 -3.58
N ASP A 2 12.82 -17.93 -3.72
CA ASP A 2 12.18 -17.30 -2.58
C ASP A 2 11.12 -18.27 -2.05
N SER A 3 11.31 -18.73 -0.82
CA SER A 3 10.44 -19.72 -0.22
C SER A 3 9.12 -19.06 0.10
N LEU A 4 8.00 -19.64 -0.37
CA LEU A 4 6.65 -19.20 0.00
C LEU A 4 6.47 -19.04 1.52
N LEU A 5 7.19 -19.86 2.31
CA LEU A 5 7.24 -19.74 3.78
C LEU A 5 7.79 -18.40 4.26
N ARG A 6 8.79 -17.82 3.58
CA ARG A 6 9.33 -16.48 3.92
C ARG A 6 8.31 -15.40 3.58
N THR A 7 7.68 -15.49 2.42
CA THR A 7 6.58 -14.59 2.02
C THR A 7 5.45 -14.63 3.05
N LEU A 8 5.01 -15.82 3.47
CA LEU A 8 3.96 -15.97 4.49
C LEU A 8 4.38 -15.39 5.85
N LYS A 9 5.65 -15.59 6.27
CA LYS A 9 6.19 -14.95 7.49
C LYS A 9 6.23 -13.43 7.37
N ALA A 10 6.53 -12.89 6.19
CA ALA A 10 6.42 -11.46 5.95
C ALA A 10 4.95 -11.04 6.03
N LEU A 11 4.01 -11.81 5.50
CA LEU A 11 2.58 -11.45 5.56
C LEU A 11 1.91 -11.66 6.92
N SER A 12 2.55 -12.33 7.88
CA SER A 12 1.94 -12.61 9.19
C SER A 12 1.83 -11.40 10.14
N GLU A 13 2.06 -10.17 9.66
CA GLU A 13 1.95 -8.95 10.47
C GLU A 13 0.81 -8.07 9.92
N PRO A 14 -0.12 -7.62 10.77
CA PRO A 14 -1.32 -6.89 10.34
C PRO A 14 -1.03 -5.61 9.55
N THR A 15 -0.03 -4.82 9.94
CA THR A 15 0.31 -3.57 9.24
C THR A 15 0.74 -3.85 7.80
N ARG A 16 1.54 -4.90 7.56
CA ARG A 16 1.98 -5.29 6.21
C ARG A 16 0.82 -5.77 5.34
N LEU A 17 -0.12 -6.52 5.91
CA LEU A 17 -1.35 -6.93 5.20
C LEU A 17 -2.18 -5.71 4.81
N ARG A 18 -2.37 -4.76 5.74
CA ARG A 18 -3.08 -3.50 5.49
C ARG A 18 -2.41 -2.68 4.39
N ILE A 19 -1.09 -2.51 4.44
CA ILE A 19 -0.32 -1.81 3.40
C ILE A 19 -0.49 -2.51 2.05
N LEU A 20 -0.30 -3.84 2.00
CA LEU A 20 -0.38 -4.58 0.75
C LEU A 20 -1.78 -4.51 0.15
N PHE A 21 -2.82 -4.60 0.97
CA PHE A 21 -4.20 -4.44 0.56
C PHE A 21 -4.46 -3.05 -0.07
N LEU A 22 -3.99 -1.98 0.56
CA LEU A 22 -4.10 -0.63 -0.01
C LEU A 22 -3.36 -0.51 -1.35
N LEU A 23 -2.16 -1.12 -1.44
CA LEU A 23 -1.33 -1.09 -2.64
C LEU A 23 -1.82 -2.00 -3.77
N GLN A 24 -2.73 -2.93 -3.49
CA GLN A 24 -3.48 -3.68 -4.51
C GLN A 24 -4.54 -2.82 -5.19
N GLU A 25 -5.18 -1.94 -4.42
CA GLU A 25 -6.24 -1.07 -4.92
C GLU A 25 -5.66 0.12 -5.69
N GLU A 26 -4.62 0.76 -5.15
CA GLU A 26 -4.02 1.96 -5.76
C GLU A 26 -2.52 2.09 -5.48
N GLU A 27 -1.82 2.79 -6.38
CA GLU A 27 -0.44 3.19 -6.09
C GLU A 27 -0.40 4.40 -5.14
N LEU A 28 0.46 4.30 -4.11
CA LEU A 28 0.50 5.24 -3.01
C LEU A 28 1.93 5.61 -2.64
N THR A 29 2.11 6.85 -2.23
CA THR A 29 3.34 7.36 -1.62
C THR A 29 3.39 7.02 -0.13
N VAL A 30 4.59 7.13 0.46
CA VAL A 30 4.77 7.01 1.92
C VAL A 30 3.94 8.06 2.68
N ALA A 31 3.77 9.26 2.13
CA ALA A 31 2.97 10.30 2.76
C ALA A 31 1.48 9.93 2.78
N GLU A 32 0.94 9.43 1.66
CA GLU A 32 -0.44 8.98 1.57
C GLU A 32 -0.70 7.78 2.50
N LEU A 33 0.22 6.81 2.55
CA LEU A 33 0.11 5.67 3.48
C LEU A 33 0.13 6.10 4.95
N GLN A 34 0.91 7.12 5.31
CA GLN A 34 0.88 7.68 6.68
C GLN A 34 -0.48 8.30 6.99
N GLU A 35 -1.05 9.07 6.05
CA GLU A 35 -2.37 9.69 6.21
C GLU A 35 -3.47 8.63 6.38
N ILE A 36 -3.45 7.57 5.56
CA ILE A 36 -4.45 6.50 5.60
C ILE A 36 -4.34 5.69 6.90
N LEU A 37 -3.13 5.20 7.20
CA LEU A 37 -2.92 4.26 8.30
C LEU A 37 -2.80 4.95 9.67
N GLY A 38 -2.58 6.27 9.69
CA GLY A 38 -2.32 7.04 10.92
C GLY A 38 -1.04 6.60 11.64
N MET A 39 -0.05 6.13 10.88
CA MET A 39 1.21 5.62 11.41
C MET A 39 2.38 6.51 10.98
N GLY A 40 3.43 6.56 11.78
CA GLY A 40 4.62 7.36 11.47
C GLY A 40 5.44 6.83 10.28
N GLN A 41 6.10 7.74 9.56
CA GLN A 41 6.90 7.46 8.37
C GLN A 41 7.88 6.29 8.53
N SER A 42 8.60 6.23 9.66
CA SER A 42 9.62 5.19 9.90
C SER A 42 9.00 3.79 9.92
N ARG A 43 7.81 3.63 10.51
CA ARG A 43 7.09 2.35 10.55
C ARG A 43 6.59 1.94 9.18
N ILE A 44 6.03 2.88 8.41
CA ILE A 44 5.59 2.62 7.04
C ILE A 44 6.78 2.24 6.16
N SER A 45 7.87 2.99 6.21
CA SER A 45 9.07 2.76 5.39
C SER A 45 9.72 1.42 5.70
N ALA A 46 9.81 1.04 6.98
CA ALA A 46 10.34 -0.27 7.38
C ALA A 46 9.50 -1.43 6.81
N ASN A 47 8.18 -1.32 6.87
CA ASN A 47 7.28 -2.33 6.30
C ASN A 47 7.37 -2.41 4.78
N LEU A 48 7.43 -1.26 4.08
CA LEU A 48 7.64 -1.22 2.63
C LEU A 48 8.98 -1.83 2.23
N ALA A 49 10.04 -1.56 2.98
CA ALA A 49 11.36 -2.15 2.71
C ALA A 49 11.35 -3.67 2.83
N LEU A 50 10.64 -4.22 3.82
CA LEU A 50 10.45 -5.66 3.97
C LEU A 50 9.60 -6.24 2.83
N LEU A 51 8.46 -5.63 2.52
CA LEU A 51 7.59 -6.06 1.42
C LEU A 51 8.33 -6.02 0.06
N HIS A 52 9.16 -5.00 -0.16
CA HIS A 52 9.96 -4.86 -1.38
C HIS A 52 11.06 -5.93 -1.44
N ARG A 53 11.72 -6.21 -0.32
CA ARG A 53 12.72 -7.29 -0.23
C ARG A 53 12.12 -8.65 -0.60
N GLU A 54 10.88 -8.91 -0.18
CA GLU A 54 10.14 -10.14 -0.48
C GLU A 54 9.41 -10.08 -1.85
N ALA A 55 9.72 -9.08 -2.68
CA ALA A 55 9.14 -8.87 -4.01
C ALA A 55 7.59 -8.80 -4.04
N LEU A 56 6.97 -8.35 -2.95
CA LEU A 56 5.53 -8.17 -2.83
C LEU A 56 5.06 -6.79 -3.28
N VAL A 57 5.95 -5.80 -3.27
CA VAL A 57 5.66 -4.45 -3.78
C VAL A 57 6.74 -4.00 -4.73
N THR A 58 6.34 -3.16 -5.68
CA THR A 58 7.25 -2.45 -6.57
C THR A 58 7.20 -0.95 -6.25
N GLN A 59 8.18 -0.19 -6.74
CA GLN A 59 8.21 1.25 -6.57
C GLN A 59 8.60 1.94 -7.88
N ARG A 60 8.03 3.13 -8.12
CA ARG A 60 8.42 4.02 -9.21
C ARG A 60 8.58 5.46 -8.70
N ARG A 61 9.49 6.21 -9.31
CA ARG A 61 9.72 7.62 -8.97
C ARG A 61 9.05 8.54 -9.99
N VAL A 62 8.35 9.56 -9.50
CA VAL A 62 7.68 10.59 -10.30
C VAL A 62 8.01 11.95 -9.69
N GLY A 63 8.88 12.71 -10.36
CA GLY A 63 9.44 13.93 -9.79
C GLY A 63 10.12 13.66 -8.44
N LYS A 64 9.64 14.33 -7.39
CA LYS A 64 10.14 14.17 -6.01
C LYS A 64 9.48 13.02 -5.23
N ASN A 65 8.42 12.43 -5.78
CA ASN A 65 7.61 11.42 -5.09
C ASN A 65 8.02 10.00 -5.48
N VAL A 66 7.96 9.07 -4.53
CA VAL A 66 8.10 7.63 -4.78
C VAL A 66 6.75 6.98 -4.51
N PHE A 67 6.20 6.37 -5.55
CA PHE A 67 4.95 5.62 -5.50
C PHE A 67 5.26 4.12 -5.37
N TYR A 68 4.56 3.46 -4.48
CA TYR A 68 4.59 2.01 -4.30
C TYR A 68 3.32 1.41 -4.88
N SER A 69 3.40 0.16 -5.33
CA SER A 69 2.26 -0.61 -5.80
C SER A 69 2.47 -2.10 -5.56
N ALA A 70 1.38 -2.85 -5.51
CA ALA A 70 1.36 -4.31 -5.48
C ALA A 70 2.16 -4.93 -6.65
N ALA A 71 3.08 -5.85 -6.36
CA ALA A 71 3.75 -6.65 -7.38
C ALA A 71 2.78 -7.69 -7.98
N LYS A 72 2.35 -7.48 -9.23
CA LYS A 72 1.28 -8.26 -9.89
C LYS A 72 1.50 -9.78 -9.86
N ALA A 73 2.69 -10.25 -10.22
CA ALA A 73 2.96 -11.68 -10.41
C ALA A 73 2.83 -12.51 -9.12
N GLN A 74 3.22 -11.97 -7.96
CA GLN A 74 3.18 -12.65 -6.66
C GLN A 74 1.81 -12.54 -6.00
N ILE A 75 1.08 -11.48 -6.30
CA ILE A 75 -0.17 -11.15 -5.65
C ILE A 75 -1.37 -11.84 -6.30
N GLU A 76 -1.30 -12.25 -7.57
CA GLU A 76 -2.40 -13.01 -8.19
C GLU A 76 -2.76 -14.27 -7.40
N ILE A 77 -1.75 -14.98 -6.84
CA ILE A 77 -1.97 -16.17 -6.01
C ILE A 77 -2.48 -15.79 -4.62
N LEU A 78 -1.93 -14.73 -4.01
CA LEU A 78 -2.21 -14.35 -2.63
C LEU A 78 -3.42 -13.41 -2.49
N GLY A 79 -3.93 -12.86 -3.58
CA GLY A 79 -4.89 -11.76 -3.55
C GLY A 79 -6.25 -12.15 -2.99
N LEU A 80 -6.72 -13.36 -3.27
CA LEU A 80 -7.97 -13.88 -2.68
C LEU A 80 -7.81 -14.09 -1.17
N LEU A 81 -6.69 -14.70 -0.75
CA LEU A 81 -6.40 -14.94 0.66
C LEU A 81 -6.26 -13.61 1.42
N LEU A 82 -5.56 -12.64 0.84
CA LEU A 82 -5.40 -11.30 1.42
C LEU A 82 -6.76 -10.64 1.63
N LYS A 83 -7.67 -10.71 0.65
CA LYS A 83 -9.03 -10.17 0.76
C LYS A 83 -9.86 -10.81 1.86
N GLU A 84 -9.65 -12.09 2.16
CA GLU A 84 -10.32 -12.74 3.30
C GLU A 84 -9.67 -12.33 4.63
N ILE A 85 -8.35 -12.40 4.74
CA ILE A 85 -7.63 -12.05 5.98
C ILE A 85 -7.92 -10.61 6.42
N VAL A 86 -7.98 -9.66 5.48
CA VAL A 86 -8.23 -8.25 5.82
C VAL A 86 -9.64 -8.00 6.35
N LYS A 87 -10.61 -8.88 6.11
CA LYS A 87 -11.95 -8.77 6.73
C LYS A 87 -11.91 -9.00 8.23
N GLU A 88 -10.92 -9.72 8.72
CA GLU A 88 -10.71 -9.97 10.15
C GLU A 88 -10.00 -8.80 10.85
N LEU A 89 -9.46 -7.85 10.09
CA LEU A 89 -8.74 -6.69 10.62
C LEU A 89 -9.71 -5.52 10.82
N PRO A 90 -9.95 -5.06 12.07
CA PRO A 90 -10.94 -4.04 12.36
C PRO A 90 -10.62 -2.68 11.72
N GLU A 91 -9.36 -2.42 11.38
CA GLU A 91 -8.95 -1.14 10.79
C GLU A 91 -9.25 -1.01 9.30
N VAL A 92 -9.55 -2.10 8.60
CA VAL A 92 -9.58 -2.12 7.13
C VAL A 92 -10.69 -1.25 6.55
N GLU A 93 -11.86 -1.21 7.19
CA GLU A 93 -12.95 -0.32 6.75
C GLU A 93 -12.62 1.16 6.94
N ARG A 94 -11.88 1.49 8.00
CA ARG A 94 -11.34 2.84 8.21
C ARG A 94 -10.31 3.18 7.14
N ASP A 95 -9.39 2.26 6.86
CA ASP A 95 -8.31 2.44 5.88
C ASP A 95 -8.88 2.64 4.47
N LYS A 96 -9.90 1.87 4.06
CA LYS A 96 -10.61 2.06 2.79
C LYS A 96 -11.26 3.45 2.69
N SER A 97 -11.94 3.87 3.76
CA SER A 97 -12.58 5.18 3.81
C SER A 97 -11.55 6.31 3.68
N ALA A 98 -10.42 6.19 4.38
CA ALA A 98 -9.32 7.15 4.28
C ALA A 98 -8.64 7.15 2.91
N LEU A 99 -8.47 5.97 2.29
CA LEU A 99 -7.97 5.85 0.90
C LEU A 99 -8.84 6.67 -0.05
N MET A 100 -10.16 6.50 -0.01
CA MET A 100 -11.08 7.26 -0.86
C MET A 100 -10.93 8.78 -0.70
N LEU A 101 -10.74 9.27 0.53
CA LEU A 101 -10.51 10.68 0.80
C LEU A 101 -9.17 11.17 0.22
N VAL A 102 -8.11 10.37 0.37
CA VAL A 102 -6.79 10.70 -0.18
C VAL A 102 -6.81 10.75 -1.71
N LEU A 103 -7.45 9.80 -2.37
CA LEU A 103 -7.58 9.77 -3.83
C LEU A 103 -8.37 10.97 -4.34
N ARG A 104 -9.43 11.37 -3.64
CA ARG A 104 -10.18 12.59 -3.95
C ARG A 104 -9.29 13.84 -3.85
N LYS A 105 -8.58 14.01 -2.73
CA LYS A 105 -7.62 15.12 -2.55
C LYS A 105 -6.54 15.14 -3.64
N ARG A 106 -6.03 13.97 -4.04
CA ARG A 106 -5.04 13.83 -5.10
C ARG A 106 -5.59 14.30 -6.44
N LYS A 107 -6.81 13.92 -6.78
CA LYS A 107 -7.51 14.36 -7.99
C LYS A 107 -7.75 15.87 -7.99
N ASP A 108 -8.23 16.42 -6.87
CA ASP A 108 -8.51 17.85 -6.75
C ASP A 108 -7.23 18.69 -6.95
N LYS A 109 -6.12 18.28 -6.33
CA LYS A 109 -4.80 18.92 -6.54
C LYS A 109 -4.29 18.82 -7.97
N ALA A 110 -4.55 17.70 -8.65
CA ALA A 110 -4.17 17.56 -10.05
C ALA A 110 -4.95 18.55 -10.92
N THR A 111 -6.27 18.64 -10.73
CA THR A 111 -7.14 19.61 -11.43
C THR A 111 -6.68 21.06 -11.20
N GLU A 112 -6.46 21.46 -9.95
CA GLU A 112 -6.00 22.81 -9.62
C GLU A 112 -4.64 23.18 -10.25
N TYR A 113 -3.76 22.20 -10.47
CA TYR A 113 -2.49 22.44 -11.15
C TYR A 113 -2.68 22.65 -12.65
N PHE A 114 -3.58 21.90 -13.29
CA PHE A 114 -3.91 22.09 -14.70
C PHE A 114 -4.63 23.42 -14.97
N ASP A 115 -5.51 23.87 -14.07
CA ASP A 115 -6.22 25.14 -14.21
C ASP A 115 -5.32 26.39 -14.05
N LYS A 116 -4.09 26.22 -13.55
CA LYS A 116 -3.11 27.29 -13.33
C LYS A 116 -2.03 27.39 -14.41
N LEU A 117 -2.08 26.53 -15.43
CA LEU A 117 -1.18 26.51 -16.59
C LEU A 117 -1.83 27.20 -17.80
#